data_AF-A0A4Q1S9X1-F1
#
_entry.id   AF-A0A4Q1S9X1-F1
#
_cell.length_a   1.000
_cell.length_b   1.000
_cell.length_c   1.000
_cell.angle_alpha   90.00
_cell.angle_beta   90.00
_cell.angle_gamma   90.00
#
_symmetry.space_group_name_H-M   'P 1'
#
loop_
_entity.id
_entity.type
_entity.pdbx_description
1 polymer ?
#
loop_
_entity_poly.entity_id
_entity_poly.type
_entity_poly.pdbx_seq_one_letter_code
_entity_poly.pdbx_strand_id
1 'polypeptide(L)'
;MSLLWSWLEIISRCIEIALLILVGVVAVAVGFAVRAEKRTRQQMREAARQSRCVRCGALLGEEALALADAEWAKMRDELDRSHFYRRYRMVRTWRAICPGCGARYSYQEATRAFVLLPDEPPRESS
;
A
#
# COMPACT_ATOMS: atom_id res chain seq x y z
N MET A 1 -17.08 -16.74 -52.36
CA MET A 1 -16.61 -15.42 -51.88
C MET A 1 -17.46 -14.84 -50.73
N SER A 2 -18.76 -15.12 -50.62
CA SER A 2 -19.62 -14.65 -49.52
C SER A 2 -19.30 -15.27 -48.15
N LEU A 3 -18.93 -16.55 -48.10
CA LEU A 3 -18.65 -17.25 -46.82
C LEU A 3 -17.45 -16.66 -46.06
N LEU A 4 -16.38 -16.29 -46.75
CA LEU A 4 -15.18 -15.70 -46.13
C LEU A 4 -15.47 -14.33 -45.48
N TRP A 5 -16.38 -13.57 -46.07
CA TRP A 5 -16.79 -12.26 -45.56
C TRP A 5 -17.62 -12.39 -44.28
N SER A 6 -18.56 -13.34 -44.24
CA SER A 6 -19.34 -13.64 -43.02
C SER A 6 -18.47 -14.14 -41.87
N TRP A 7 -17.42 -14.94 -42.15
CA TRP A 7 -16.47 -15.38 -41.11
C TRP A 7 -15.68 -14.21 -40.52
N LEU A 8 -15.26 -13.24 -41.35
CA LEU A 8 -14.54 -12.04 -40.87
C LEU A 8 -15.41 -11.17 -39.96
N GLU A 9 -16.69 -10.99 -40.28
CA GLU A 9 -17.62 -10.24 -39.43
C GLU A 9 -17.85 -10.94 -38.08
N ILE A 10 -18.00 -12.26 -38.08
CA ILE A 10 -18.17 -13.05 -36.85
C ILE A 10 -16.93 -12.90 -35.96
N ILE A 11 -15.73 -13.06 -36.53
CA ILE A 11 -14.47 -12.93 -35.79
C ILE A 11 -14.33 -11.52 -35.19
N SER A 12 -14.64 -10.47 -35.97
CA SER A 12 -14.58 -9.09 -35.48
C SER A 12 -15.51 -8.87 -34.28
N ARG A 13 -16.76 -9.37 -34.36
CA ARG A 13 -17.72 -9.26 -33.26
C ARG A 13 -17.28 -10.04 -32.02
N CYS A 14 -16.70 -11.23 -32.20
CA CYS A 14 -16.14 -12.00 -31.09
C CYS A 14 -15.00 -11.23 -30.40
N ILE A 15 -14.13 -10.55 -31.16
CA ILE A 15 -13.04 -9.74 -30.61
C ILE A 15 -13.60 -8.55 -29.83
N GLU A 16 -14.58 -7.82 -30.38
CA GLU A 16 -15.24 -6.70 -29.69
C GLU A 16 -15.86 -7.14 -28.36
N ILE A 17 -16.61 -8.26 -28.37
CA ILE A 17 -17.24 -8.80 -27.16
C ILE A 17 -16.17 -9.23 -26.14
N ALA A 18 -15.12 -9.92 -26.58
CA ALA A 18 -14.03 -10.33 -25.69
C ALA A 18 -13.32 -9.12 -25.05
N LEU A 19 -13.11 -8.04 -25.82
CA LEU A 19 -12.53 -6.81 -25.31
C LEU A 19 -13.43 -6.12 -24.29
N LEU A 20 -14.74 -6.07 -24.53
CA LEU A 20 -15.72 -5.51 -23.58
C LEU A 20 -15.75 -6.32 -22.28
N ILE A 21 -15.72 -7.65 -22.37
CA ILE A 21 -15.65 -8.54 -21.20
C ILE A 21 -14.36 -8.26 -20.42
N LEU A 22 -13.21 -8.17 -21.11
CA LEU A 22 -11.92 -7.90 -20.48
C LEU A 22 -11.94 -6.57 -19.72
N VAL A 23 -12.44 -5.50 -20.35
CA VAL A 23 -12.58 -4.18 -19.72
C VAL A 23 -13.49 -4.26 -18.49
N GLY A 24 -14.61 -4.98 -18.58
CA GLY A 24 -15.52 -5.20 -17.45
C GLY A 24 -14.83 -5.91 -16.29
N VAL A 25 -14.09 -7.00 -16.56
CA VAL A 25 -13.34 -7.74 -15.54
C VAL A 25 -12.29 -6.87 -14.87
N VAL A 26 -11.53 -6.08 -15.64
CA VAL A 26 -10.52 -5.16 -15.11
C VAL A 26 -11.17 -4.10 -14.22
N ALA A 27 -12.27 -3.49 -14.65
CA ALA A 27 -12.98 -2.48 -13.87
C ALA A 27 -13.46 -3.04 -12.52
N VAL A 28 -14.04 -4.24 -12.54
CA VAL A 28 -14.46 -4.94 -11.32
C VAL A 28 -13.28 -5.23 -10.41
N ALA A 29 -12.18 -5.77 -10.94
CA ALA A 29 -10.97 -6.08 -10.17
C ALA A 29 -10.37 -4.84 -9.50
N VAL A 30 -10.30 -3.70 -10.21
CA VAL A 30 -9.85 -2.42 -9.65
C VAL A 30 -10.80 -1.96 -8.53
N GLY A 31 -12.12 -2.06 -8.74
CA GLY A 31 -13.10 -1.72 -7.72
C GLY A 31 -12.93 -2.52 -6.42
N PHE A 32 -12.70 -3.83 -6.54
CA PHE A 32 -12.40 -4.70 -5.39
C PHE A 32 -11.10 -4.32 -4.70
N ALA A 33 -10.02 -4.05 -5.44
CA ALA A 33 -8.73 -3.66 -4.89
C ALA A 33 -8.82 -2.35 -4.09
N VAL A 34 -9.49 -1.32 -4.63
CA VAL A 34 -9.69 -0.04 -3.93
C VAL A 34 -10.50 -0.22 -2.65
N ARG A 35 -11.55 -1.04 -2.70
CA ARG A 35 -12.39 -1.31 -1.52
C ARG A 35 -11.62 -2.08 -0.44
N ALA A 36 -10.80 -3.05 -0.84
CA ALA A 36 -9.95 -3.81 0.08
C ALA A 36 -8.94 -2.89 0.78
N GLU A 37 -8.21 -2.07 0.02
CA GLU A 37 -7.24 -1.10 0.56
C GLU A 37 -7.91 -0.12 1.54
N LYS A 38 -9.09 0.41 1.19
CA LYS A 38 -9.83 1.31 2.08
C LYS A 38 -10.20 0.63 3.40
N ARG A 39 -10.62 -0.64 3.35
CA ARG A 39 -10.96 -1.43 4.54
C ARG A 39 -9.73 -1.67 5.41
N THR A 40 -8.60 -2.06 4.81
CA THR A 40 -7.34 -2.26 5.54
C THR A 40 -6.89 -0.99 6.23
N ARG A 41 -6.98 0.16 5.56
CA ARG A 41 -6.65 1.46 6.18
C ARG A 41 -7.58 1.81 7.35
N GLN A 42 -8.87 1.55 7.22
CA GLN A 42 -9.82 1.78 8.32
C GLN A 42 -9.52 0.86 9.51
N GLN A 43 -9.24 -0.42 9.27
CA GLN A 43 -8.86 -1.37 10.32
C GLN A 43 -7.56 -0.96 11.02
N MET A 44 -6.56 -0.51 10.26
CA MET A 44 -5.30 -0.02 10.81
C MET A 44 -5.52 1.23 11.70
N ARG A 45 -6.39 2.15 11.28
CA ARG A 45 -6.74 3.33 12.11
C ARG A 45 -7.42 2.93 13.40
N GLU A 46 -8.37 1.99 13.34
CA GLU A 46 -9.05 1.49 14.53
C GLU A 46 -8.08 0.79 15.49
N ALA A 47 -7.21 -0.08 14.95
CA ALA A 47 -6.16 -0.72 15.72
C ALA A 47 -5.24 0.31 16.39
N ALA A 48 -4.88 1.39 15.69
CA ALA A 48 -3.98 2.42 16.22
C ALA A 48 -4.64 3.20 17.37
N ARG A 49 -5.94 3.49 17.27
CA ARG A 49 -6.74 4.14 18.32
C ARG A 49 -6.83 3.32 19.61
N GLN A 50 -6.77 1.99 19.51
CA GLN A 50 -6.87 1.09 20.66
C GLN A 50 -5.49 0.64 21.19
N SER A 51 -4.44 0.80 20.39
CA SER A 51 -3.09 0.33 20.73
C SER A 51 -2.31 1.35 21.56
N ARG A 52 -1.58 0.83 22.55
CA ARG A 52 -0.62 1.61 23.36
C ARG A 52 0.81 1.26 22.98
N CYS A 53 1.68 2.25 23.08
CA CYS A 53 3.11 2.07 22.89
C CYS A 53 3.67 1.18 24.00
N VAL A 54 4.38 0.12 23.59
CA VAL A 54 5.06 -0.82 24.51
C VAL A 54 6.20 -0.16 25.29
N ARG A 55 6.82 0.91 24.76
CA ARG A 55 7.94 1.61 25.44
C ARG A 55 7.47 2.65 26.47
N CYS A 56 6.53 3.52 26.11
CA CYS A 56 6.14 4.66 26.94
C CYS A 56 4.67 4.64 27.43
N GLY A 57 3.87 3.65 27.02
CA GLY A 57 2.46 3.52 27.41
C GLY A 57 1.48 4.50 26.76
N ALA A 58 1.98 5.49 26.00
CA ALA A 58 1.16 6.45 25.27
C ALA A 58 0.28 5.77 24.22
N LEU A 59 -0.90 6.33 23.96
CA LEU A 59 -1.76 5.87 22.88
C LEU A 59 -1.09 6.17 21.53
N LEU A 60 -1.12 5.22 20.59
CA LEU A 60 -0.61 5.49 19.23
C LEU A 60 -1.55 6.45 18.49
N GLY A 61 -2.84 6.09 18.41
CA GLY A 61 -3.85 6.93 17.79
C GLY A 61 -3.59 7.23 16.31
N GLU A 62 -4.31 8.21 15.77
CA GLU A 62 -4.15 8.65 14.38
C GLU A 62 -2.86 9.45 14.17
N GLU A 63 -2.41 10.15 15.21
CA GLU A 63 -1.18 10.94 15.16
C GLU A 63 0.04 10.06 14.85
N ALA A 64 0.11 8.86 15.44
CA ALA A 64 1.19 7.94 15.14
C ALA A 64 1.25 7.50 13.67
N LEU A 65 0.08 7.39 13.02
CA LEU A 65 -0.02 7.05 11.60
C LEU A 65 0.38 8.25 10.74
N ALA A 66 -0.09 9.45 11.08
CA ALA A 66 0.27 10.68 10.38
C ALA A 66 1.77 10.96 10.44
N LEU A 67 2.39 10.72 11.60
CA LEU A 67 3.84 10.90 11.79
C LEU A 67 4.64 9.90 10.95
N ALA A 68 4.16 8.65 10.87
CA ALA A 68 4.74 7.64 9.97
C ALA A 68 4.60 8.01 8.48
N ASP A 69 3.44 8.53 8.07
CA ASP A 69 3.21 8.99 6.70
C ASP A 69 4.12 10.18 6.35
N ALA A 70 4.29 11.13 7.29
CA ALA A 70 5.16 12.28 7.12
C ALA A 70 6.65 11.89 7.04
N GLU A 71 7.14 11.02 7.92
CA GLU A 71 8.53 10.50 7.81
C GLU A 71 8.75 9.77 6.49
N TRP A 72 7.78 8.94 6.08
CA TRP A 72 7.88 8.17 4.84
C TRP A 72 7.89 9.08 3.61
N ALA A 73 7.11 10.16 3.60
CA ALA A 73 7.12 11.15 2.54
C ALA A 73 8.47 11.88 2.46
N LYS A 74 9.01 12.32 3.61
CA LYS A 74 10.33 12.96 3.67
C LYS A 74 11.44 12.05 3.14
N MET A 75 11.45 10.79 3.56
CA MET A 75 12.44 9.83 3.08
C MET A 75 12.33 9.59 1.58
N ARG A 76 11.11 9.53 1.05
CA ARG A 76 10.89 9.38 -0.38
C ARG A 76 11.41 10.59 -1.16
N ASP A 77 11.06 11.79 -0.71
CA ASP A 77 11.51 13.04 -1.35
C ASP A 77 13.04 13.15 -1.35
N GLU A 78 13.71 12.73 -0.27
CA GLU A 78 15.17 12.73 -0.19
C GLU A 78 15.81 11.71 -1.16
N LEU A 79 15.23 10.52 -1.29
CA LEU A 79 15.69 9.54 -2.28
C LEU A 79 15.46 10.02 -3.71
N ASP A 80 14.30 10.62 -3.98
CA ASP A 80 13.97 11.13 -5.31
C ASP A 80 14.93 12.26 -5.72
N ARG A 81 15.38 13.09 -4.78
CA ARG A 81 16.41 14.12 -5.02
C ARG A 81 17.81 13.55 -5.21
N SER A 82 18.22 12.61 -4.37
CA SER A 82 19.58 12.06 -4.39
C SER A 82 19.83 11.13 -5.58
N HIS A 83 18.78 10.53 -6.16
CA HIS A 83 18.94 9.55 -7.22
C HIS A 83 17.91 9.65 -8.35
N PHE A 84 17.82 10.82 -8.98
CA PHE A 84 16.94 11.11 -10.12
C PHE A 84 16.97 10.04 -11.25
N TYR A 85 18.07 9.29 -11.40
CA TYR A 85 18.23 8.27 -12.46
C TYR A 85 18.14 6.80 -12.01
N ARG A 86 17.99 6.48 -10.72
CA ARG A 86 17.87 5.09 -10.24
C ARG A 86 16.50 4.84 -9.63
N ARG A 87 15.79 3.86 -10.19
CA ARG A 87 14.51 3.39 -9.61
C ARG A 87 14.80 2.51 -8.39
N TYR A 88 14.56 3.03 -7.20
CA TYR A 88 14.60 2.24 -5.96
C TYR A 88 13.23 1.65 -5.67
N ARG A 89 13.19 0.35 -5.33
CA ARG A 89 12.00 -0.27 -4.74
C ARG A 89 12.00 0.00 -3.24
N MET A 90 11.36 1.08 -2.82
CA MET A 90 11.16 1.36 -1.40
C MET A 90 10.05 0.47 -0.83
N VAL A 91 10.39 -0.35 0.16
CA VAL A 91 9.44 -1.15 0.92
C VAL A 91 9.18 -0.42 2.24
N ARG A 92 7.92 -0.06 2.49
CA ARG A 92 7.53 0.61 3.73
C ARG A 92 7.52 -0.39 4.88
N THR A 93 8.57 -0.36 5.70
CA THR A 93 8.77 -1.30 6.82
C THR A 93 8.00 -0.90 8.08
N TRP A 94 7.71 0.39 8.29
CA TRP A 94 6.90 0.88 9.41
C TRP A 94 5.59 1.57 8.96
N ARG A 95 4.55 1.39 9.76
CA ARG A 95 3.19 1.92 9.52
C ARG A 95 2.74 2.92 10.58
N ALA A 96 3.34 2.91 11.78
CA ALA A 96 3.09 3.88 12.84
C ALA A 96 4.39 4.27 13.53
N ILE A 97 4.45 5.49 14.07
CA ILE A 97 5.54 5.99 14.91
C ILE A 97 4.92 6.60 16.17
N CYS A 98 5.33 6.16 17.35
CA CYS A 98 4.77 6.69 18.60
C CYS A 98 5.12 8.18 18.75
N PRO A 99 4.13 9.08 18.96
CA PRO A 99 4.39 10.51 19.13
C PRO A 99 5.16 10.83 20.42
N GLY A 100 5.03 9.99 21.45
CA GLY A 100 5.68 10.22 22.75
C GLY A 100 7.16 9.83 22.79
N CYS A 101 7.57 8.75 22.12
CA CYS A 101 8.94 8.22 22.22
C CYS A 101 9.61 7.89 20.88
N GLY A 102 8.95 8.11 19.75
CA GLY A 102 9.51 7.85 18.42
C GLY A 102 9.62 6.38 18.03
N ALA A 103 9.17 5.45 18.87
CA ALA A 103 9.20 4.02 18.57
C ALA A 103 8.43 3.69 17.28
N ARG A 104 9.04 2.92 16.39
CA ARG A 104 8.47 2.53 15.09
C ARG A 104 7.73 1.20 15.20
N TYR A 105 6.57 1.11 14.56
CA TYR A 105 5.73 -0.08 14.58
C TYR A 105 5.36 -0.52 13.16
N SER A 106 5.41 -1.83 12.93
CA SER A 106 4.85 -2.47 11.75
C SER A 106 3.41 -2.92 12.06
N TYR A 107 2.53 -2.84 11.07
CA TYR A 107 1.16 -3.36 11.19
C TYR A 107 1.10 -4.76 10.58
N GLN A 108 0.76 -5.75 11.39
CA GLN A 108 0.54 -7.11 10.92
C GLN A 108 -0.94 -7.32 10.60
N GLU A 109 -1.28 -7.47 9.33
CA GLU A 109 -2.69 -7.64 8.90
C GLU A 109 -3.34 -8.91 9.47
N ALA A 110 -2.58 -10.00 9.61
CA ALA A 110 -3.07 -11.28 10.11
C ALA A 110 -3.56 -11.18 11.57
N THR A 111 -2.82 -10.47 12.41
CA THR A 111 -3.12 -10.29 13.85
C THR A 111 -3.82 -8.97 14.14
N ARG A 112 -3.94 -8.08 13.15
CA ARG A 112 -4.44 -6.70 13.27
C ARG A 112 -3.78 -5.91 14.39
N ALA A 113 -2.49 -6.18 14.62
CA ALA A 113 -1.74 -5.62 15.73
C ALA A 113 -0.53 -4.83 15.24
N PHE A 114 -0.15 -3.83 16.04
CA PHE A 114 1.12 -3.12 15.88
C PHE A 114 2.23 -3.85 16.60
N VAL A 115 3.26 -4.25 15.86
CA VAL A 115 4.45 -4.91 16.38
C VAL A 115 5.60 -3.93 16.36
N LEU A 116 6.26 -3.78 17.51
CA LEU A 116 7.43 -2.92 17.66
C LEU A 116 8.53 -3.41 16.71
N LEU A 117 9.04 -2.52 15.86
CA LEU A 117 10.27 -2.82 15.13
C LEU A 117 11.45 -2.61 16.06
N PRO A 118 12.45 -3.51 16.04
CA PRO A 118 13.71 -3.25 16.71
C PRO A 118 14.33 -1.98 16.13
N ASP A 119 14.97 -1.20 16.98
CA ASP A 119 15.77 -0.05 16.53
C ASP A 119 16.85 -0.62 15.60
N GLU A 120 16.78 -0.29 14.30
CA GLU A 120 17.74 -0.79 13.31
C GLU A 120 19.12 -0.29 13.75
N PRO A 121 20.12 -1.17 13.97
CA PRO A 121 21.45 -0.72 14.35
C PRO A 121 21.99 0.21 13.25
N PRO A 122 22.75 1.26 13.59
CA PRO A 122 23.32 2.15 12.60
C PRO A 122 24.08 1.30 11.58
N ARG A 123 23.70 1.42 10.30
CA ARG A 123 24.39 0.73 9.21
C ARG A 123 25.80 1.28 9.17
N GLU A 124 26.75 0.55 9.74
CA GLU A 124 28.17 0.75 9.46
C GLU A 124 28.31 0.62 7.94
N SER A 125 28.61 1.76 7.31
CA SER A 125 28.88 1.87 5.90
C SER A 125 30.19 1.14 5.60
N SER A 126 30.08 -0.11 5.15
CA SER A 126 31.17 -0.85 4.51
C SER A 126 31.33 -0.46 3.04
#